data_AF-A0A1D3DU84-F1
#
_entry.id   AF-A0A1D3DU84-F1
#
_cell.length_a   1.000
_cell.length_b   1.000
_cell.length_c   1.000
_cell.angle_alpha   90.00
_cell.angle_beta   90.00
_cell.angle_gamma   90.00
#
_symmetry.space_group_name_H-M   'P 1'
#
loop_
_entity.id
_entity.type
_entity.pdbx_description
1 polymer ?
#
loop_
_entity_poly.entity_id
_entity_poly.type
_entity_poly.pdbx_seq_one_letter_code
_entity_poly.pdbx_strand_id
1 'polypeptide(L)'
;MSEDSKDQATRAPRRRRGARLTAVASAAAVAVAGGAFWLSGGYEAWSGDGSALAGACEGDLAGDRVRALLPDTALTVSSELRQDGWYCSVSGPGGAGGDARVEIRVRNAEEPFGPDGAIDPGETAVPLGGGRTGSFSYGPDDAAGAARGRVVLMLDCGTQSGDGLLAVADARLTGERTFEDGAARARLVSALADTAAARARRTGCDTGDQTARPVQDVAAPVVDARRPLAKASGTCRGVVDAATARRWGAGTVAETVAEPAPVERCVLGSGLGTPLYTFKASYGPYGEAALSGEALPVNGKADSPKGHYRMTAKCPGADGTGVYEIVPDDGLALDHASLRTALKSFASTSATLHTCLPPA
;
A
#
# COMPACT_ATOMS: atom_id res chain seq x y z
N MET A 1 63.15 72.31 -2.58
CA MET A 1 64.31 71.56 -2.06
C MET A 1 64.02 70.09 -2.27
N SER A 2 64.93 69.44 -2.98
CA SER A 2 64.92 68.02 -3.35
C SER A 2 65.08 67.11 -2.13
N GLU A 3 64.51 65.91 -2.21
CA GLU A 3 64.98 64.62 -1.66
C GLU A 3 63.85 63.61 -2.00
N ASP A 4 63.92 62.78 -3.04
CA ASP A 4 64.85 61.69 -3.40
C ASP A 4 64.49 60.33 -2.75
N SER A 5 64.52 59.32 -3.64
CA SER A 5 64.67 57.89 -3.41
C SER A 5 63.57 57.07 -2.72
N LYS A 6 62.90 56.22 -3.51
CA LYS A 6 62.63 54.82 -3.14
C LYS A 6 62.49 53.93 -4.38
N ASP A 7 63.48 53.06 -4.54
CA ASP A 7 63.51 51.89 -5.42
C ASP A 7 62.31 50.95 -5.19
N GLN A 8 61.78 50.38 -6.27
CA GLN A 8 61.34 48.98 -6.27
C GLN A 8 61.23 48.37 -7.68
N ALA A 9 62.29 47.63 -8.02
CA ALA A 9 62.33 46.34 -8.72
C ALA A 9 61.36 46.06 -9.90
N THR A 10 61.92 46.15 -11.10
CA THR A 10 61.44 45.54 -12.34
C THR A 10 61.53 44.00 -12.27
N ARG A 11 60.38 43.30 -12.38
CA ARG A 11 60.31 41.86 -12.68
C ARG A 11 59.96 41.64 -14.15
N ALA A 12 60.79 40.85 -14.83
CA ALA A 12 60.64 40.44 -16.23
C ALA A 12 59.40 39.53 -16.46
N PRO A 13 58.80 39.54 -17.68
CA PRO A 13 57.63 38.73 -18.00
C PRO A 13 58.00 37.26 -18.28
N ARG A 14 57.42 36.34 -17.49
CA ARG A 14 57.59 34.88 -17.67
C ARG A 14 56.52 34.33 -18.63
N ARG A 15 56.99 33.53 -19.59
CA ARG A 15 56.32 32.97 -20.78
C ARG A 15 54.94 32.34 -20.54
N ARG A 16 53.93 32.80 -21.30
CA ARG A 16 52.64 32.14 -21.54
C ARG A 16 52.79 30.97 -22.52
N ARG A 17 53.06 29.75 -22.05
CA ARG A 17 52.94 28.53 -22.89
C ARG A 17 52.27 27.32 -22.22
N GLY A 18 51.82 27.42 -20.96
CA GLY A 18 51.16 26.30 -20.25
C GLY A 18 49.63 26.26 -20.33
N ALA A 19 48.96 27.36 -20.68
CA ALA A 19 47.50 27.49 -20.54
C ALA A 19 46.66 26.80 -21.65
N ARG A 20 47.30 26.28 -22.71
CA ARG A 20 46.57 25.65 -23.82
C ARG A 20 46.36 24.14 -23.64
N LEU A 21 47.14 23.47 -22.82
CA LEU A 21 47.03 22.02 -22.59
C LEU A 21 45.96 21.67 -21.55
N THR A 22 45.74 22.54 -20.56
CA THR A 22 44.70 22.33 -19.54
C THR A 22 43.30 22.48 -20.12
N ALA A 23 43.07 23.45 -21.01
CA ALA A 23 41.75 23.67 -21.62
C ALA A 23 41.27 22.50 -22.49
N VAL A 24 42.19 21.83 -23.21
CA VAL A 24 41.85 20.68 -24.06
C VAL A 24 41.53 19.43 -23.24
N ALA A 25 42.25 19.23 -22.12
CA ALA A 25 41.97 18.11 -21.21
C ALA A 25 40.60 18.25 -20.52
N SER A 26 40.20 19.48 -20.14
CA SER A 26 38.88 19.73 -19.55
C SER A 26 37.73 19.47 -20.53
N ALA A 27 37.89 19.88 -21.79
CA ALA A 27 36.86 19.67 -22.82
C ALA A 27 36.66 18.17 -23.13
N ALA A 28 37.74 17.38 -23.15
CA ALA A 28 37.66 15.93 -23.34
C ALA A 28 36.96 15.23 -22.17
N ALA A 29 37.20 15.66 -20.93
CA ALA A 29 36.54 15.09 -19.75
C ALA A 29 35.02 15.37 -19.73
N VAL A 30 34.60 16.58 -20.12
CA VAL A 30 33.17 16.91 -20.25
C VAL A 30 32.51 16.15 -21.38
N ALA A 31 33.20 15.95 -22.51
CA ALA A 31 32.67 15.15 -23.63
C ALA A 31 32.53 13.67 -23.28
N VAL A 32 33.49 13.10 -22.53
CA VAL A 32 33.42 11.69 -22.09
C VAL A 32 32.36 11.51 -21.01
N ALA A 33 32.23 12.44 -20.05
CA ALA A 33 31.17 12.41 -19.06
C ALA A 33 29.78 12.61 -19.69
N GLY A 34 29.65 13.55 -20.64
CA GLY A 34 28.44 13.78 -21.40
C GLY A 34 28.06 12.61 -22.31
N GLY A 35 29.05 11.95 -22.92
CA GLY A 35 28.84 10.76 -23.76
C GLY A 35 28.45 9.52 -22.95
N ALA A 36 29.04 9.33 -21.76
CA ALA A 36 28.66 8.25 -20.85
C ALA A 36 27.22 8.46 -20.32
N PHE A 37 26.84 9.70 -20.01
CA PHE A 37 25.47 10.06 -19.64
C PHE A 37 24.46 9.85 -20.79
N TRP A 38 24.87 10.11 -22.03
CA TRP A 38 24.05 9.86 -23.23
C TRP A 38 23.85 8.37 -23.49
N LEU A 39 24.90 7.57 -23.35
CA LEU A 39 24.86 6.12 -23.58
C LEU A 39 24.22 5.34 -22.42
N SER A 40 24.14 5.91 -21.22
CA SER A 40 23.45 5.31 -20.07
C SER A 40 21.94 5.57 -20.05
N GLY A 41 21.35 6.13 -21.11
CA GLY A 41 19.92 6.43 -21.18
C GLY A 41 19.48 7.70 -20.42
N GLY A 42 20.42 8.55 -19.97
CA GLY A 42 20.11 9.76 -19.21
C GLY A 42 19.32 10.82 -20.00
N TYR A 43 19.38 10.77 -21.33
CA TYR A 43 18.63 11.70 -22.19
C TYR A 43 17.15 11.28 -22.36
N GLU A 44 16.85 9.98 -22.36
CA GLU A 44 15.46 9.48 -22.39
C GLU A 44 14.76 9.74 -21.05
N ALA A 45 15.50 9.71 -19.94
CA ALA A 45 15.01 10.18 -18.63
C ALA A 45 14.71 11.69 -18.60
N TRP A 46 15.26 12.48 -19.53
CA TRP A 46 15.08 13.92 -19.60
C TRP A 46 13.99 14.36 -20.61
N SER A 47 13.70 13.55 -21.64
CA SER A 47 12.81 13.97 -22.74
C SER A 47 11.31 13.87 -22.43
N GLY A 48 10.88 13.34 -21.27
CA GLY A 48 9.49 13.46 -20.79
C GLY A 48 8.40 12.80 -21.67
N ASP A 49 8.77 12.18 -22.77
CA ASP A 49 7.88 11.43 -23.66
C ASP A 49 7.57 10.05 -23.04
N GLY A 50 6.34 9.58 -23.20
CA GLY A 50 5.84 8.34 -22.57
C GLY A 50 6.68 7.08 -22.86
N SER A 51 7.55 7.10 -23.86
CA SER A 51 8.55 6.05 -24.13
C SER A 51 9.57 5.87 -23.00
N ALA A 52 9.86 6.91 -22.21
CA ALA A 52 10.78 6.83 -21.07
C ALA A 52 10.24 5.94 -19.93
N LEU A 53 8.91 5.77 -19.85
CA LEU A 53 8.28 4.91 -18.85
C LEU A 53 8.13 3.46 -19.32
N ALA A 54 8.14 3.20 -20.63
CA ALA A 54 7.90 1.88 -21.20
C ALA A 54 9.00 0.86 -20.86
N GLY A 55 10.25 1.31 -20.66
CA GLY A 55 11.35 0.48 -20.18
C GLY A 55 11.61 0.59 -18.68
N ALA A 56 10.85 1.44 -17.97
CA ALA A 56 11.14 1.78 -16.60
C ALA A 56 10.80 0.63 -15.64
N CYS A 57 11.57 0.53 -14.56
CA CYS A 57 11.43 -0.53 -13.58
C CYS A 57 11.43 -1.93 -14.23
N GLU A 58 12.49 -2.21 -15.00
CA GLU A 58 12.71 -3.47 -15.71
C GLU A 58 11.57 -3.82 -16.72
N GLY A 59 10.77 -2.83 -17.12
CA GLY A 59 9.64 -2.99 -18.04
C GLY A 59 8.34 -3.47 -17.39
N ASP A 60 8.26 -3.55 -16.05
CA ASP A 60 7.01 -3.92 -15.37
C ASP A 60 6.05 -2.76 -15.20
N LEU A 61 6.58 -1.54 -15.14
CA LEU A 61 5.77 -0.39 -14.78
C LEU A 61 4.67 -0.17 -15.82
N ALA A 62 3.42 -0.06 -15.35
CA ALA A 62 2.31 0.41 -16.16
C ALA A 62 2.42 1.92 -16.45
N GLY A 63 3.40 2.29 -17.29
CA GLY A 63 3.83 3.66 -17.55
C GLY A 63 2.69 4.60 -17.92
N ASP A 64 1.81 4.18 -18.84
CA ASP A 64 0.66 4.97 -19.27
C ASP A 64 -0.32 5.28 -18.12
N ARG A 65 -0.51 4.32 -17.18
CA ARG A 65 -1.38 4.51 -16.01
C ARG A 65 -0.78 5.48 -15.03
N VAL A 66 0.52 5.37 -14.76
CA VAL A 66 1.24 6.29 -13.86
C VAL A 66 1.33 7.68 -14.47
N ARG A 67 1.54 7.78 -15.78
CA ARG A 67 1.53 9.06 -16.49
C ARG A 67 0.17 9.73 -16.44
N ALA A 68 -0.92 8.97 -16.54
CA ALA A 68 -2.28 9.49 -16.40
C ALA A 68 -2.60 9.97 -14.97
N LEU A 69 -1.92 9.44 -13.94
CA LEU A 69 -2.01 9.95 -12.56
C LEU A 69 -1.19 11.23 -12.36
N LEU A 70 -0.02 11.29 -13.01
CA LEU A 70 0.93 12.39 -12.91
C LEU A 70 1.12 13.10 -14.27
N PRO A 71 0.06 13.71 -14.86
CA PRO A 71 0.20 14.48 -16.10
C PRO A 71 1.11 15.68 -15.94
N ASP A 72 1.65 16.15 -17.08
CA ASP A 72 2.36 17.43 -17.25
C ASP A 72 3.58 17.65 -16.36
N THR A 73 4.06 16.60 -15.70
CA THR A 73 5.21 16.62 -14.81
C THR A 73 6.38 15.90 -15.47
N ALA A 74 7.60 16.44 -15.37
CA ALA A 74 8.81 15.70 -15.72
C ALA A 74 9.05 14.61 -14.67
N LEU A 75 9.14 13.35 -15.08
CA LEU A 75 9.17 12.22 -14.17
C LEU A 75 10.58 11.61 -14.11
N THR A 76 11.06 11.40 -12.90
CA THR A 76 12.23 10.57 -12.59
C THR A 76 11.74 9.21 -12.15
N VAL A 77 12.38 8.16 -12.65
CA VAL A 77 12.08 6.78 -12.24
C VAL A 77 13.30 6.14 -11.61
N SER A 78 13.08 5.36 -10.57
CA SER A 78 14.09 4.50 -9.96
C SER A 78 13.48 3.14 -9.63
N SER A 79 14.26 2.08 -9.79
CA SER A 79 13.90 0.75 -9.31
C SER A 79 15.05 0.13 -8.56
N GLU A 80 14.72 -0.66 -7.55
CA GLU A 80 15.70 -1.37 -6.74
C GLU A 80 15.10 -2.66 -6.17
N LEU A 81 15.94 -3.66 -6.00
CA LEU A 81 15.61 -4.86 -5.25
C LEU A 81 16.15 -4.70 -3.83
N ARG A 82 15.25 -4.70 -2.85
CA ARG A 82 15.57 -4.65 -1.43
C ARG A 82 15.31 -6.00 -0.77
N GLN A 83 15.67 -6.12 0.51
CA GLN A 83 15.47 -7.35 1.28
C GLN A 83 14.00 -7.75 1.43
N ASP A 84 13.09 -6.78 1.36
CA ASP A 84 11.67 -6.94 1.59
C ASP A 84 10.83 -6.86 0.30
N GLY A 85 11.49 -6.87 -0.87
CA GLY A 85 10.83 -6.94 -2.16
C GLY A 85 11.44 -6.04 -3.23
N TRP A 86 10.78 -6.00 -4.37
CA TRP A 86 11.09 -5.13 -5.48
C TRP A 86 10.35 -3.79 -5.35
N TYR A 87 11.06 -2.70 -5.66
CA TYR A 87 10.58 -1.34 -5.54
C TYR A 87 10.68 -0.63 -6.88
N CYS A 88 9.64 0.13 -7.21
CA CYS A 88 9.61 1.06 -8.33
C CYS A 88 9.03 2.39 -7.86
N SER A 89 9.82 3.46 -7.97
CA SER A 89 9.39 4.80 -7.59
C SER A 89 9.40 5.71 -8.81
N VAL A 90 8.30 6.41 -9.01
CA VAL A 90 8.15 7.45 -10.02
C VAL A 90 7.84 8.74 -9.28
N SER A 91 8.66 9.77 -9.49
CA SER A 91 8.49 11.06 -8.84
C SER A 91 8.70 12.20 -9.81
N GLY A 92 8.02 13.31 -9.59
CA GLY A 92 8.25 14.53 -10.34
C GLY A 92 8.11 15.76 -9.44
N PRO A 93 8.65 16.91 -9.88
CA PRO A 93 8.57 18.14 -9.10
C PRO A 93 7.10 18.46 -8.80
N GLY A 94 6.84 18.79 -7.55
CA GLY A 94 5.51 19.20 -7.11
C GLY A 94 5.45 20.66 -6.74
N GLY A 95 4.23 21.17 -6.53
CA GLY A 95 3.99 22.53 -6.06
C GLY A 95 4.34 22.72 -4.57
N ALA A 96 3.69 23.68 -3.92
CA ALA A 96 3.92 23.99 -2.50
C ALA A 96 3.75 22.79 -1.53
N GLY A 97 3.05 21.73 -1.96
CA GLY A 97 2.86 20.48 -1.21
C GLY A 97 3.98 19.43 -1.36
N GLY A 98 5.07 19.74 -2.07
CA GLY A 98 6.18 18.83 -2.37
C GLY A 98 5.92 17.90 -3.57
N ASP A 99 6.91 17.09 -3.94
CA ASP A 99 6.93 16.22 -5.14
C ASP A 99 5.74 15.27 -5.34
N ALA A 100 5.17 15.24 -6.54
CA ALA A 100 4.21 14.20 -6.89
C ALA A 100 4.94 12.85 -7.01
N ARG A 101 4.37 11.79 -6.43
CA ARG A 101 5.05 10.48 -6.37
C ARG A 101 4.06 9.32 -6.49
N VAL A 102 4.47 8.26 -7.17
CA VAL A 102 3.89 6.92 -7.09
C VAL A 102 5.01 5.95 -6.76
N GLU A 103 4.86 5.18 -5.70
CA GLU A 103 5.80 4.15 -5.29
C GLU A 103 5.06 2.81 -5.25
N ILE A 104 5.53 1.85 -6.03
CA ILE A 104 5.01 0.49 -6.11
C ILE A 104 6.04 -0.45 -5.49
N ARG A 105 5.57 -1.33 -4.62
CA ARG A 105 6.35 -2.38 -3.96
C ARG A 105 5.70 -3.72 -4.26
N VAL A 106 6.48 -4.72 -4.62
CA VAL A 106 6.01 -6.09 -4.85
C VAL A 106 6.92 -7.05 -4.11
N ARG A 107 6.33 -7.91 -3.30
CA ARG A 107 7.06 -8.90 -2.48
C ARG A 107 6.31 -10.22 -2.40
N ASN A 108 6.96 -11.27 -1.92
CA ASN A 108 6.29 -12.54 -1.66
C ASN A 108 5.35 -12.41 -0.45
N ALA A 109 4.17 -13.01 -0.53
CA ALA A 109 3.16 -12.96 0.51
C ALA A 109 3.54 -13.75 1.77
N GLU A 110 4.40 -14.76 1.65
CA GLU A 110 4.91 -15.52 2.80
C GLU A 110 6.00 -14.79 3.59
N GLU A 111 6.60 -13.73 3.03
CA GLU A 111 7.67 -13.03 3.71
C GLU A 111 7.12 -12.11 4.81
N PRO A 112 7.64 -12.22 6.05
CA PRO A 112 7.19 -11.38 7.16
C PRO A 112 7.45 -9.90 6.86
N PHE A 113 6.61 -9.00 7.36
CA PHE A 113 6.89 -7.57 7.31
C PHE A 113 8.19 -7.25 8.05
N GLY A 114 9.02 -6.41 7.45
CA GLY A 114 10.14 -5.80 8.17
C GLY A 114 9.64 -4.86 9.28
N PRO A 115 10.52 -4.40 10.17
CA PRO A 115 10.17 -3.51 11.29
C PRO A 115 9.50 -2.20 10.85
N ASP A 116 9.77 -1.74 9.62
CA ASP A 116 9.20 -0.54 9.02
C ASP A 116 8.02 -0.84 8.06
N GLY A 117 7.64 -2.10 7.91
CA GLY A 117 6.57 -2.53 7.02
C GLY A 117 5.22 -2.08 7.54
N ALA A 118 4.56 -1.15 6.82
CA ALA A 118 3.21 -0.72 7.18
C ALA A 118 2.22 -1.89 7.04
N ILE A 119 1.88 -2.50 8.18
CA ILE A 119 0.95 -3.64 8.34
C ILE A 119 -0.52 -3.21 8.15
N ASP A 120 -0.84 -1.92 8.06
CA ASP A 120 -2.24 -1.49 7.98
C ASP A 120 -2.60 -0.97 6.58
N PRO A 121 -3.55 -1.62 5.87
CA PRO A 121 -4.16 -1.03 4.67
C PRO A 121 -4.93 0.27 4.98
N GLY A 122 -5.23 0.54 6.25
CA GLY A 122 -5.87 1.74 6.77
C GLY A 122 -7.24 1.42 7.37
N GLU A 123 -7.60 2.07 8.47
CA GLU A 123 -8.89 1.86 9.16
C GLU A 123 -10.12 2.20 8.30
N THR A 124 -9.95 2.95 7.21
CA THR A 124 -11.04 3.30 6.29
C THR A 124 -10.92 2.59 4.95
N ALA A 125 -10.01 1.62 4.84
CA ALA A 125 -9.78 0.91 3.59
C ALA A 125 -11.04 0.19 3.11
N VAL A 126 -11.32 0.32 1.81
CA VAL A 126 -12.44 -0.33 1.13
C VAL A 126 -11.92 -1.39 0.18
N PRO A 127 -12.67 -2.50 -0.04
CA PRO A 127 -12.29 -3.49 -1.04
C PRO A 127 -12.16 -2.88 -2.44
N LEU A 128 -11.31 -3.47 -3.29
CA LEU A 128 -11.09 -2.99 -4.67
C LEU A 128 -12.22 -3.34 -5.64
N GLY A 129 -13.13 -4.23 -5.27
CA GLY A 129 -14.11 -4.78 -6.20
C GLY A 129 -13.56 -5.89 -7.09
N GLY A 130 -14.47 -6.51 -7.84
CA GLY A 130 -14.13 -7.47 -8.89
C GLY A 130 -13.62 -8.82 -8.39
N GLY A 131 -13.81 -9.14 -7.11
CA GLY A 131 -13.39 -10.41 -6.49
C GLY A 131 -11.89 -10.51 -6.20
N ARG A 132 -11.16 -9.40 -6.28
CA ARG A 132 -9.73 -9.34 -5.94
C ARG A 132 -9.57 -9.18 -4.44
N THR A 133 -8.60 -9.87 -3.85
CA THR A 133 -8.19 -9.59 -2.49
C THR A 133 -7.30 -8.36 -2.47
N GLY A 134 -7.91 -7.20 -2.24
CA GLY A 134 -7.18 -5.95 -2.15
C GLY A 134 -8.01 -4.86 -1.49
N SER A 135 -7.36 -3.76 -1.15
CA SER A 135 -8.04 -2.63 -0.54
C SER A 135 -7.44 -1.30 -0.97
N PHE A 136 -8.27 -0.26 -0.98
CA PHE A 136 -7.87 1.11 -1.23
C PHE A 136 -8.19 2.00 -0.03
N SER A 137 -7.28 2.88 0.34
CA SER A 137 -7.50 3.93 1.33
C SER A 137 -6.90 5.24 0.86
N TYR A 138 -7.45 6.35 1.37
CA TYR A 138 -6.81 7.66 1.32
C TYR A 138 -7.06 8.37 2.64
N GLY A 139 -6.08 9.17 3.06
CA GLY A 139 -6.16 9.98 4.28
C GLY A 139 -6.53 11.43 3.96
N PRO A 140 -6.88 12.23 4.99
CA PRO A 140 -6.99 13.66 4.82
C PRO A 140 -5.64 14.22 4.33
N ASP A 141 -5.70 15.27 3.52
CA ASP A 141 -4.52 15.98 3.06
C ASP A 141 -3.63 16.35 4.26
N ASP A 142 -2.33 16.14 4.14
CA ASP A 142 -1.41 16.60 5.18
C ASP A 142 -1.43 18.14 5.26
N ALA A 143 -0.77 18.71 6.28
CA ALA A 143 -0.70 20.18 6.42
C ALA A 143 -0.09 20.89 5.20
N ALA A 144 0.53 20.15 4.28
CA ALA A 144 1.08 20.63 3.02
C ALA A 144 0.08 20.52 1.84
N GLY A 145 -1.14 20.03 2.06
CA GLY A 145 -2.22 19.95 1.09
C GLY A 145 -2.06 18.84 0.04
N ALA A 146 -1.23 17.83 0.31
CA ALA A 146 -1.00 16.75 -0.65
C ALA A 146 -1.90 15.54 -0.38
N ALA A 147 -2.70 15.15 -1.38
CA ALA A 147 -3.58 13.99 -1.30
C ALA A 147 -2.78 12.69 -1.38
N ARG A 148 -2.94 11.83 -0.38
CA ARG A 148 -2.23 10.54 -0.27
C ARG A 148 -3.21 9.37 -0.45
N GLY A 149 -2.87 8.45 -1.33
CA GLY A 149 -3.65 7.25 -1.61
C GLY A 149 -2.77 6.02 -1.46
N ARG A 150 -3.35 4.94 -0.93
CA ARG A 150 -2.71 3.64 -0.78
C ARG A 150 -3.60 2.57 -1.39
N VAL A 151 -3.01 1.74 -2.25
CA VAL A 151 -3.62 0.51 -2.74
C VAL A 151 -2.82 -0.68 -2.24
N VAL A 152 -3.49 -1.71 -1.77
CA VAL A 152 -2.94 -3.02 -1.47
C VAL A 152 -3.62 -4.04 -2.37
N LEU A 153 -2.85 -4.96 -2.95
CA LEU A 153 -3.35 -6.05 -3.77
C LEU A 153 -2.57 -7.33 -3.44
N MET A 154 -3.28 -8.41 -3.17
CA MET A 154 -2.72 -9.75 -3.06
C MET A 154 -3.02 -10.51 -4.36
N LEU A 155 -2.01 -11.18 -4.88
CA LEU A 155 -2.08 -11.98 -6.11
C LEU A 155 -1.67 -13.40 -5.81
N ASP A 156 -2.55 -14.37 -6.07
CA ASP A 156 -2.18 -15.77 -5.88
C ASP A 156 -1.26 -16.23 -7.01
N CYS A 157 -0.18 -16.94 -6.67
CA CYS A 157 0.70 -17.61 -7.63
C CYS A 157 0.36 -19.10 -7.78
N GLY A 158 -0.56 -19.60 -6.96
CA GLY A 158 -0.96 -20.99 -6.89
C GLY A 158 -2.00 -21.20 -5.79
N THR A 159 -2.35 -22.46 -5.53
CA THR A 159 -3.31 -22.81 -4.48
C THR A 159 -2.64 -23.15 -3.15
N GLN A 160 -1.31 -23.15 -3.10
CA GLN A 160 -0.57 -23.40 -1.86
C GLN A 160 -0.73 -22.19 -0.93
N SER A 161 -0.93 -22.45 0.35
CA SER A 161 -1.08 -21.39 1.35
C SER A 161 0.20 -20.58 1.48
N GLY A 162 0.10 -19.26 1.30
CA GLY A 162 1.22 -18.31 1.32
C GLY A 162 1.85 -18.09 -0.06
N ASP A 163 1.44 -18.87 -1.07
CA ASP A 163 1.98 -18.81 -2.42
C ASP A 163 1.35 -17.68 -3.23
N GLY A 164 1.99 -16.53 -3.19
CA GLY A 164 1.47 -15.33 -3.80
C GLY A 164 2.37 -14.11 -3.65
N LEU A 165 1.92 -12.99 -4.18
CA LEU A 165 2.57 -11.70 -4.08
C LEU A 165 1.70 -10.71 -3.31
N LEU A 166 2.33 -9.91 -2.45
CA LEU A 166 1.77 -8.68 -1.92
C LEU A 166 2.32 -7.51 -2.74
N ALA A 167 1.41 -6.78 -3.38
CA ALA A 167 1.71 -5.57 -4.11
C ALA A 167 1.09 -4.36 -3.40
N VAL A 168 1.85 -3.29 -3.21
CA VAL A 168 1.41 -2.06 -2.56
C VAL A 168 1.77 -0.87 -3.43
N ALA A 169 0.85 0.06 -3.64
CA ALA A 169 1.11 1.36 -4.22
C ALA A 169 0.82 2.46 -3.21
N ASP A 170 1.81 3.30 -2.91
CA ASP A 170 1.64 4.57 -2.21
C ASP A 170 1.73 5.70 -3.25
N ALA A 171 0.77 6.61 -3.27
CA ALA A 171 0.75 7.74 -4.17
C ALA A 171 0.52 9.05 -3.43
N ARG A 172 1.20 10.10 -3.91
CA ARG A 172 1.02 11.48 -3.50
C ARG A 172 0.71 12.34 -4.72
N LEU A 173 -0.49 12.90 -4.74
CA LEU A 173 -0.92 13.86 -5.75
C LEU A 173 -0.66 15.29 -5.28
N THR A 174 -0.52 16.21 -6.23
CA THR A 174 -0.23 17.63 -6.00
C THR A 174 -1.14 18.51 -6.83
N GLY A 175 -1.33 19.75 -6.38
CA GLY A 175 -2.26 20.71 -6.99
C GLY A 175 -3.70 20.43 -6.54
N GLU A 176 -4.67 20.61 -7.44
CA GLU A 176 -6.10 20.40 -7.15
C GLU A 176 -6.53 18.92 -7.26
N ARG A 177 -5.60 18.01 -7.54
CA ARG A 177 -5.90 16.58 -7.73
C ARG A 177 -5.98 15.86 -6.39
N THR A 178 -7.06 15.12 -6.18
CA THR A 178 -7.30 14.36 -4.95
C THR A 178 -7.77 12.94 -5.24
N PHE A 179 -7.78 12.09 -4.23
CA PHE A 179 -8.36 10.74 -4.31
C PHE A 179 -9.87 10.70 -4.02
N GLU A 180 -10.51 11.86 -3.83
CA GLU A 180 -11.97 11.96 -3.86
C GLU A 180 -12.51 11.74 -5.29
N ASP A 181 -11.69 12.01 -6.32
CA ASP A 181 -11.97 11.63 -7.71
C ASP A 181 -11.86 10.11 -7.91
N GLY A 182 -12.97 9.49 -8.31
CA GLY A 182 -13.02 8.06 -8.63
C GLY A 182 -12.09 7.66 -9.77
N ALA A 183 -11.84 8.53 -10.74
CA ALA A 183 -10.90 8.25 -11.80
C ALA A 183 -9.45 8.18 -11.29
N ALA A 184 -9.07 9.03 -10.34
CA ALA A 184 -7.75 8.96 -9.70
C ALA A 184 -7.57 7.64 -8.92
N ARG A 185 -8.60 7.19 -8.19
CA ARG A 185 -8.58 5.89 -7.50
C ARG A 185 -8.42 4.72 -8.47
N ALA A 186 -9.28 4.66 -9.50
CA ALA A 186 -9.25 3.59 -10.50
C ALA A 186 -7.92 3.54 -11.25
N ARG A 187 -7.31 4.70 -11.56
CA ARG A 187 -5.99 4.78 -12.20
C ARG A 187 -4.88 4.24 -11.30
N LEU A 188 -4.87 4.56 -10.00
CA LEU A 188 -3.86 4.05 -9.07
C LEU A 188 -3.99 2.54 -8.88
N VAL A 189 -5.22 2.05 -8.72
CA VAL A 189 -5.46 0.61 -8.61
C VAL A 189 -5.05 -0.12 -9.89
N SER A 190 -5.39 0.43 -11.06
CA SER A 190 -4.97 -0.16 -12.34
C SER A 190 -3.45 -0.13 -12.52
N ALA A 191 -2.79 0.97 -12.14
CA ALA A 191 -1.33 1.07 -12.18
C ALA A 191 -0.66 -0.01 -11.33
N LEU A 192 -1.15 -0.24 -10.11
CA LEU A 192 -0.66 -1.32 -9.25
C LEU A 192 -0.93 -2.69 -9.87
N ALA A 193 -2.17 -2.96 -10.26
CA ALA A 193 -2.57 -4.27 -10.77
C ALA A 193 -1.81 -4.66 -12.04
N ASP A 194 -1.71 -3.75 -13.01
CA ASP A 194 -1.00 -3.98 -14.28
C ASP A 194 0.51 -4.19 -14.02
N THR A 195 1.10 -3.39 -13.12
CA THR A 195 2.53 -3.50 -12.76
C THR A 195 2.83 -4.81 -12.02
N ALA A 196 2.00 -5.15 -11.04
CA ALA A 196 2.15 -6.38 -10.27
C ALA A 196 1.95 -7.63 -11.14
N ALA A 197 1.01 -7.60 -12.10
CA ALA A 197 0.83 -8.66 -13.07
C ALA A 197 2.04 -8.84 -14.00
N ALA A 198 2.66 -7.73 -14.45
CA ALA A 198 3.87 -7.79 -15.26
C ALA A 198 5.05 -8.39 -14.47
N ARG A 199 5.25 -7.93 -13.22
CA ARG A 199 6.27 -8.47 -12.33
C ARG A 199 6.06 -9.96 -12.05
N ALA A 200 4.82 -10.36 -11.74
CA ALA A 200 4.44 -11.75 -11.50
C ALA A 200 4.82 -12.66 -12.67
N ARG A 201 4.45 -12.27 -13.90
CA ARG A 201 4.82 -13.02 -15.12
C ARG A 201 6.33 -13.15 -15.29
N ARG A 202 7.09 -12.09 -15.02
CA ARG A 202 8.56 -12.14 -15.12
C ARG A 202 9.18 -13.07 -14.10
N THR A 203 8.63 -13.14 -12.88
CA THR A 203 9.12 -14.02 -11.81
C THR A 203 8.55 -15.43 -11.88
N GLY A 204 7.77 -15.77 -12.92
CA GLY A 204 7.19 -17.10 -13.10
C GLY A 204 5.96 -17.39 -12.24
N CYS A 205 5.33 -16.37 -11.67
CA CYS A 205 4.08 -16.47 -10.93
C CYS A 205 2.89 -16.36 -11.91
N ASP A 206 2.09 -17.42 -11.99
CA ASP A 206 0.84 -17.43 -12.76
C ASP A 206 -0.32 -16.95 -11.88
N THR A 207 -0.78 -15.72 -12.13
CA THR A 207 -1.90 -15.11 -11.39
C THR A 207 -3.28 -15.44 -11.98
N GLY A 208 -3.34 -16.29 -13.01
CA GLY A 208 -4.55 -16.57 -13.77
C GLY A 208 -5.25 -15.30 -14.25
N ASP A 209 -6.57 -15.25 -14.12
CA ASP A 209 -7.40 -14.12 -14.56
C ASP A 209 -7.58 -13.01 -13.50
N GLN A 210 -6.91 -13.09 -12.35
CA GLN A 210 -7.11 -12.12 -11.24
C GLN A 210 -6.87 -10.67 -11.67
N THR A 211 -5.91 -10.47 -12.57
CA THR A 211 -5.53 -9.15 -13.10
C THR A 211 -6.16 -8.84 -14.47
N ALA A 212 -6.85 -9.79 -15.09
CA ALA A 212 -7.36 -9.66 -16.46
C ALA A 212 -8.52 -8.65 -16.61
N ARG A 213 -9.32 -8.45 -15.55
CA ARG A 213 -10.45 -7.51 -15.58
C ARG A 213 -10.01 -6.09 -15.24
N PRO A 214 -10.34 -5.08 -16.05
CA PRO A 214 -10.05 -3.69 -15.70
C PRO A 214 -10.80 -3.27 -14.43
N VAL A 215 -10.13 -2.51 -13.56
CA VAL A 215 -10.79 -1.86 -12.42
C VAL A 215 -11.41 -0.56 -12.94
N GLN A 216 -12.73 -0.51 -12.95
CA GLN A 216 -13.49 0.62 -13.50
C GLN A 216 -13.97 1.59 -12.43
N ASP A 217 -14.29 1.06 -11.25
CA ASP A 217 -14.77 1.84 -10.12
C ASP A 217 -14.16 1.31 -8.83
N VAL A 218 -13.78 2.23 -7.96
CA VAL A 218 -13.22 1.96 -6.64
C VAL A 218 -13.98 2.88 -5.69
N ALA A 219 -14.65 2.30 -4.71
CA ALA A 219 -15.42 3.06 -3.75
C ALA A 219 -14.53 4.08 -3.03
N ALA A 220 -15.13 5.20 -2.59
CA ALA A 220 -14.45 6.08 -1.65
C ALA A 220 -14.56 5.46 -0.25
N PRO A 221 -13.45 5.34 0.51
CA PRO A 221 -13.45 5.23 1.96
C PRO A 221 -14.49 6.15 2.60
N VAL A 222 -15.45 5.57 3.32
CA VAL A 222 -16.42 6.34 4.09
C VAL A 222 -16.00 6.32 5.55
N VAL A 223 -15.60 7.48 6.07
CA VAL A 223 -15.32 7.66 7.50
C VAL A 223 -16.64 7.56 8.26
N ASP A 224 -16.69 6.77 9.34
CA ASP A 224 -17.83 6.70 10.25
C ASP A 224 -19.18 6.30 9.61
N ALA A 225 -19.18 5.40 8.61
CA ALA A 225 -20.38 4.83 7.96
C ALA A 225 -21.20 3.92 8.89
N ARG A 226 -21.66 4.44 10.04
CA ARG A 226 -22.49 3.72 10.98
C ARG A 226 -23.88 3.56 10.42
N ARG A 227 -24.38 2.33 10.40
CA ARG A 227 -25.77 2.01 10.03
C ARG A 227 -26.43 1.15 11.10
N PRO A 228 -27.78 1.09 11.14
CA PRO A 228 -28.46 0.18 12.05
C PRO A 228 -27.98 -1.26 11.85
N LEU A 229 -27.75 -2.00 12.93
CA LEU A 229 -27.30 -3.40 12.89
C LEU A 229 -28.21 -4.29 12.04
N ALA A 230 -29.52 -4.05 12.06
CA ALA A 230 -30.48 -4.78 11.22
C ALA A 230 -30.28 -4.58 9.70
N LYS A 231 -29.49 -3.58 9.29
CA LYS A 231 -29.12 -3.31 7.89
C LYS A 231 -27.69 -3.75 7.55
N ALA A 232 -27.05 -4.54 8.42
CA ALA A 232 -25.72 -5.08 8.16
C ALA A 232 -25.75 -5.94 6.88
N SER A 233 -24.83 -5.66 5.96
CA SER A 233 -24.80 -6.32 4.65
C SER A 233 -23.41 -6.81 4.23
N GLY A 234 -22.39 -6.47 5.00
CA GLY A 234 -20.99 -6.82 4.80
C GLY A 234 -20.54 -7.87 5.82
N THR A 235 -19.36 -7.66 6.36
CA THR A 235 -18.71 -8.57 7.33
C THR A 235 -19.43 -8.67 8.68
N CYS A 236 -20.29 -7.71 9.05
CA CYS A 236 -21.13 -7.80 10.25
C CYS A 236 -22.42 -8.59 10.06
N ARG A 237 -22.76 -8.98 8.82
CA ARG A 237 -24.01 -9.68 8.52
C ARG A 237 -24.06 -11.04 9.24
N GLY A 238 -24.99 -11.17 10.19
CA GLY A 238 -25.23 -12.44 10.90
C GLY A 238 -24.19 -12.79 11.95
N VAL A 239 -23.32 -11.85 12.35
CA VAL A 239 -22.32 -12.08 13.42
C VAL A 239 -22.97 -12.34 14.77
N VAL A 240 -24.09 -11.65 15.06
CA VAL A 240 -24.90 -11.84 16.26
C VAL A 240 -26.38 -11.95 15.92
N ASP A 241 -27.10 -12.76 16.68
CA ASP A 241 -28.56 -12.79 16.61
C ASP A 241 -29.20 -11.60 17.36
N ALA A 242 -30.50 -11.39 17.14
CA ALA A 242 -31.22 -10.26 17.74
C ALA A 242 -31.27 -10.33 19.28
N ALA A 243 -31.22 -11.52 19.87
CA ALA A 243 -31.24 -11.68 21.32
C ALA A 243 -29.90 -11.27 21.94
N THR A 244 -28.80 -11.70 21.35
CA THR A 244 -27.42 -11.38 21.75
C THR A 244 -27.14 -9.91 21.54
N ALA A 245 -27.53 -9.34 20.40
CA ALA A 245 -27.42 -7.90 20.15
C ALA A 245 -28.10 -7.06 21.24
N ARG A 246 -29.31 -7.44 21.67
CA ARG A 246 -30.02 -6.76 22.78
C ARG A 246 -29.29 -6.89 24.11
N ARG A 247 -28.79 -8.08 24.46
CA ARG A 247 -28.02 -8.28 25.71
C ARG A 247 -26.74 -7.45 25.73
N TRP A 248 -26.10 -7.31 24.58
CA TRP A 248 -24.85 -6.57 24.39
C TRP A 248 -25.07 -5.06 24.21
N GLY A 249 -26.31 -4.60 24.04
CA GLY A 249 -26.61 -3.20 23.72
C GLY A 249 -26.20 -2.77 22.31
N ALA A 250 -25.89 -3.72 21.42
CA ALA A 250 -25.47 -3.46 20.05
C ALA A 250 -26.67 -3.02 19.18
N GLY A 251 -26.57 -1.83 18.59
CA GLY A 251 -27.61 -1.23 17.75
C GLY A 251 -27.10 -0.70 16.41
N THR A 252 -25.80 -0.48 16.28
CA THR A 252 -25.17 0.04 15.06
C THR A 252 -24.04 -0.87 14.59
N VAL A 253 -23.67 -0.73 13.31
CA VAL A 253 -22.51 -1.39 12.71
C VAL A 253 -21.71 -0.44 11.85
N ALA A 254 -20.40 -0.64 11.83
CA ALA A 254 -19.49 -0.17 10.79
C ALA A 254 -18.72 -1.39 10.27
N GLU A 255 -18.73 -1.63 8.96
CA GLU A 255 -18.25 -2.89 8.40
C GLU A 255 -17.59 -2.71 7.04
N THR A 256 -16.63 -3.60 6.74
CA THR A 256 -16.15 -3.81 5.39
C THR A 256 -17.28 -4.41 4.54
N VAL A 257 -17.36 -3.99 3.27
CA VAL A 257 -18.30 -4.59 2.30
C VAL A 257 -17.97 -6.09 2.13
N ALA A 258 -18.96 -6.91 1.77
CA ALA A 258 -18.79 -8.36 1.59
C ALA A 258 -18.03 -8.70 0.28
N GLU A 259 -16.79 -8.23 0.19
CA GLU A 259 -15.84 -8.49 -0.89
C GLU A 259 -14.46 -8.77 -0.28
N PRO A 260 -13.65 -9.64 -0.89
CA PRO A 260 -12.36 -10.03 -0.33
C PRO A 260 -11.45 -8.81 -0.09
N ALA A 261 -10.86 -8.74 1.10
CA ALA A 261 -9.90 -7.70 1.46
C ALA A 261 -8.76 -8.29 2.31
N PRO A 262 -7.53 -7.74 2.25
CA PRO A 262 -6.43 -8.23 3.07
C PRO A 262 -6.68 -8.10 4.57
N VAL A 263 -7.48 -7.08 4.94
CA VAL A 263 -7.99 -6.88 6.29
C VAL A 263 -9.47 -6.53 6.22
N GLU A 264 -10.28 -7.29 6.93
CA GLU A 264 -11.72 -7.10 7.06
C GLU A 264 -12.07 -6.69 8.49
N ARG A 265 -13.08 -5.84 8.64
CA ARG A 265 -13.52 -5.37 9.96
C ARG A 265 -15.03 -5.38 10.08
N CYS A 266 -15.51 -5.78 11.24
CA CYS A 266 -16.87 -5.55 11.69
C CYS A 266 -16.83 -4.92 13.08
N VAL A 267 -17.38 -3.72 13.22
CA VAL A 267 -17.52 -3.04 14.51
C VAL A 267 -18.99 -3.01 14.88
N LEU A 268 -19.34 -3.66 15.99
CA LEU A 268 -20.64 -3.55 16.63
C LEU A 268 -20.61 -2.37 17.60
N GLY A 269 -21.52 -1.42 17.42
CA GLY A 269 -21.63 -0.24 18.28
C GLY A 269 -22.97 -0.16 19.00
N SER A 270 -23.02 0.66 20.04
CA SER A 270 -24.25 0.99 20.77
C SER A 270 -25.27 1.67 19.85
N GLY A 271 -26.50 1.88 20.34
CA GLY A 271 -27.50 2.69 19.63
C GLY A 271 -27.04 4.14 19.35
N LEU A 272 -26.05 4.64 20.11
CA LEU A 272 -25.45 5.97 19.91
C LEU A 272 -24.18 5.93 19.03
N GLY A 273 -23.76 4.74 18.58
CA GLY A 273 -22.59 4.57 17.72
C GLY A 273 -21.26 4.37 18.43
N THR A 274 -21.23 4.34 19.76
CA THR A 274 -20.03 4.00 20.55
C THR A 274 -19.60 2.56 20.22
N PRO A 275 -18.36 2.30 19.79
CA PRO A 275 -17.87 0.94 19.58
C PRO A 275 -18.03 0.09 20.84
N LEU A 276 -18.42 -1.17 20.69
CA LEU A 276 -18.56 -2.12 21.79
C LEU A 276 -17.75 -3.40 21.52
N TYR A 277 -17.78 -3.89 20.28
CA TYR A 277 -17.04 -5.08 19.89
C TYR A 277 -16.44 -4.88 18.52
N THR A 278 -15.14 -5.15 18.38
CA THR A 278 -14.43 -5.11 17.11
C THR A 278 -14.05 -6.52 16.70
N PHE A 279 -14.49 -6.92 15.52
CA PHE A 279 -14.08 -8.14 14.84
C PHE A 279 -13.11 -7.76 13.73
N LYS A 280 -12.02 -8.51 13.61
CA LYS A 280 -11.01 -8.30 12.57
C LYS A 280 -10.66 -9.63 11.92
N ALA A 281 -10.63 -9.68 10.60
CA ALA A 281 -9.99 -10.77 9.85
C ALA A 281 -8.75 -10.20 9.16
N SER A 282 -7.63 -10.91 9.21
CA SER A 282 -6.38 -10.53 8.55
C SER A 282 -5.85 -11.73 7.77
N TYR A 283 -5.40 -11.51 6.54
CA TYR A 283 -4.98 -12.57 5.63
C TYR A 283 -3.52 -12.42 5.18
N GLY A 284 -2.89 -13.55 4.87
CA GLY A 284 -1.54 -13.61 4.32
C GLY A 284 -0.53 -12.90 5.21
N PRO A 285 0.28 -11.97 4.68
CA PRO A 285 1.18 -11.14 5.47
C PRO A 285 0.52 -10.47 6.67
N TYR A 286 -0.73 -10.03 6.54
CA TYR A 286 -1.48 -9.35 7.60
C TYR A 286 -1.90 -10.31 8.70
N GLY A 287 -2.22 -11.57 8.34
CA GLY A 287 -2.47 -12.65 9.29
C GLY A 287 -1.22 -12.97 10.11
N GLU A 288 -0.08 -13.16 9.44
CA GLU A 288 1.20 -13.41 10.13
C GLU A 288 1.59 -12.27 11.07
N ALA A 289 1.38 -11.02 10.65
CA ALA A 289 1.58 -9.87 11.53
C ALA A 289 0.66 -9.89 12.76
N ALA A 290 -0.63 -10.26 12.59
CA ALA A 290 -1.56 -10.40 13.70
C ALA A 290 -1.14 -11.54 14.66
N LEU A 291 -0.56 -12.63 14.15
CA LEU A 291 -0.02 -13.71 14.99
C LEU A 291 1.22 -13.28 15.79
N SER A 292 2.06 -12.42 15.22
CA SER A 292 3.27 -11.91 15.87
C SER A 292 3.00 -10.93 17.03
N GLY A 293 1.77 -10.43 17.14
CA GLY A 293 1.33 -9.52 18.21
C GLY A 293 1.12 -10.22 19.56
N GLU A 294 0.30 -9.61 20.42
CA GLU A 294 -0.04 -10.18 21.73
C GLU A 294 -0.59 -11.61 21.58
N ALA A 295 -0.06 -12.53 22.39
CA ALA A 295 -0.51 -13.91 22.42
C ALA A 295 -1.93 -13.96 23.01
N LEU A 296 -2.93 -14.06 22.13
CA LEU A 296 -4.31 -14.28 22.52
C LEU A 296 -4.58 -15.78 22.72
N PRO A 297 -5.55 -16.16 23.57
CA PRO A 297 -5.94 -17.56 23.72
C PRO A 297 -6.39 -18.13 22.37
N VAL A 298 -5.53 -18.97 21.79
CA VAL A 298 -5.85 -19.79 20.61
C VAL A 298 -6.69 -20.95 21.11
N ASN A 299 -7.86 -21.20 20.54
CA ASN A 299 -8.70 -22.35 20.84
C ASN A 299 -9.27 -22.40 22.28
N GLY A 300 -10.25 -21.54 22.55
CA GLY A 300 -11.57 -21.99 23.01
C GLY A 300 -11.73 -22.87 24.26
N LYS A 301 -10.82 -22.88 25.25
CA LYS A 301 -11.11 -23.51 26.56
C LYS A 301 -10.91 -22.63 27.77
N ALA A 302 -9.95 -21.72 27.75
CA ALA A 302 -9.77 -20.75 28.83
C ALA A 302 -10.54 -19.46 28.52
N ASP A 303 -11.23 -18.93 29.53
CA ASP A 303 -11.82 -17.60 29.42
C ASP A 303 -10.71 -16.55 29.46
N SER A 304 -10.66 -15.73 28.43
CA SER A 304 -9.74 -14.59 28.36
C SER A 304 -10.19 -13.54 29.38
N PRO A 305 -9.32 -13.05 30.29
CA PRO A 305 -9.71 -12.03 31.27
C PRO A 305 -10.27 -10.76 30.65
N LYS A 306 -9.84 -10.42 29.42
CA LYS A 306 -10.31 -9.27 28.65
C LYS A 306 -11.40 -9.62 27.63
N GLY A 307 -11.78 -10.89 27.52
CA GLY A 307 -12.74 -11.35 26.51
C GLY A 307 -12.19 -11.35 25.07
N HIS A 308 -10.87 -11.23 24.89
CA HIS A 308 -10.23 -11.29 23.59
C HIS A 308 -10.09 -12.74 23.15
N TYR A 309 -10.51 -13.05 21.92
CA TYR A 309 -10.38 -14.39 21.34
C TYR A 309 -9.83 -14.32 19.93
N ARG A 310 -9.14 -15.40 19.54
CA ARG A 310 -8.57 -15.58 18.20
C ARG A 310 -8.91 -16.97 17.66
N MET A 311 -9.18 -17.04 16.36
CA MET A 311 -9.26 -18.27 15.56
C MET A 311 -8.35 -18.13 14.34
N THR A 312 -7.91 -19.25 13.76
CA THR A 312 -7.12 -19.24 12.52
C THR A 312 -7.69 -20.18 11.48
N ALA A 313 -7.43 -19.90 10.20
CA ALA A 313 -7.74 -20.78 9.09
C ALA A 313 -6.57 -20.80 8.09
N LYS A 314 -6.43 -21.92 7.38
CA LYS A 314 -5.52 -22.01 6.24
C LYS A 314 -6.28 -21.62 4.98
N CYS A 315 -5.76 -20.64 4.25
CA CYS A 315 -6.32 -20.11 3.02
C CYS A 315 -5.39 -20.47 1.83
N PRO A 316 -5.94 -20.63 0.61
CA PRO A 316 -5.12 -20.82 -0.57
C PRO A 316 -4.40 -19.53 -0.98
N GLY A 317 -3.35 -19.66 -1.79
CA GLY A 317 -2.69 -18.54 -2.45
C GLY A 317 -2.07 -17.52 -1.49
N ALA A 318 -2.10 -16.25 -1.89
CA ALA A 318 -1.54 -15.13 -1.15
C ALA A 318 -2.23 -14.90 0.21
N ASP A 319 -3.50 -15.34 0.35
CA ASP A 319 -4.26 -15.21 1.58
C ASP A 319 -3.70 -16.05 2.74
N GLY A 320 -2.85 -17.04 2.45
CA GLY A 320 -2.03 -17.75 3.44
C GLY A 320 -2.75 -18.12 4.74
N THR A 321 -2.30 -17.56 5.86
CA THR A 321 -2.99 -17.74 7.15
C THR A 321 -4.05 -16.65 7.35
N GLY A 322 -5.31 -17.06 7.46
CA GLY A 322 -6.40 -16.21 7.92
C GLY A 322 -6.44 -16.18 9.45
N VAL A 323 -6.45 -14.99 10.04
CA VAL A 323 -6.53 -14.76 11.50
C VAL A 323 -7.77 -13.95 11.81
N TYR A 324 -8.61 -14.47 12.69
CA TYR A 324 -9.88 -13.87 13.08
C TYR A 324 -9.87 -13.53 14.56
N GLU A 325 -10.22 -12.30 14.90
CA GLU A 325 -10.17 -11.80 16.28
C GLU A 325 -11.48 -11.12 16.66
N ILE A 326 -11.81 -11.20 17.95
CA ILE A 326 -12.83 -10.36 18.60
C ILE A 326 -12.19 -9.64 19.78
N VAL A 327 -12.40 -8.33 19.84
CA VAL A 327 -11.90 -7.43 20.90
C VAL A 327 -13.10 -6.63 21.43
N PRO A 328 -13.58 -6.93 22.65
CA PRO A 328 -14.53 -6.08 23.36
C PRO A 328 -13.88 -4.75 23.75
N ASP A 329 -14.68 -3.68 23.84
CA ASP A 329 -14.26 -2.42 24.46
C ASP A 329 -14.17 -2.56 25.99
N ASP A 330 -13.43 -1.65 26.63
CA ASP A 330 -13.18 -1.71 28.08
C ASP A 330 -14.46 -1.52 28.91
N GLY A 331 -14.54 -2.23 30.03
CA GLY A 331 -15.64 -2.08 30.99
C GLY A 331 -16.95 -2.80 30.62
N LEU A 332 -16.96 -3.60 29.55
CA LEU A 332 -18.10 -4.42 29.18
C LEU A 332 -18.23 -5.69 30.03
N ALA A 333 -19.47 -6.11 30.27
CA ALA A 333 -19.74 -7.43 30.87
C ALA A 333 -19.39 -8.53 29.86
N LEU A 334 -18.53 -9.46 30.25
CA LEU A 334 -18.01 -10.50 29.37
C LEU A 334 -18.92 -11.74 29.37
N ASP A 335 -19.64 -11.94 28.27
CA ASP A 335 -20.35 -13.18 27.96
C ASP A 335 -19.46 -14.05 27.06
N HIS A 336 -18.53 -14.79 27.67
CA HIS A 336 -17.53 -15.58 26.97
C HIS A 336 -18.10 -16.60 25.97
N ALA A 337 -19.26 -17.19 26.29
CA ALA A 337 -19.92 -18.14 25.39
C ALA A 337 -20.47 -17.45 24.14
N SER A 338 -21.13 -16.31 24.30
CA SER A 338 -21.60 -15.51 23.17
C SER A 338 -20.45 -14.91 22.36
N LEU A 339 -19.37 -14.46 23.00
CA LEU A 339 -18.18 -13.92 22.33
C LEU A 339 -17.54 -14.96 21.38
N ARG A 340 -17.34 -16.19 21.86
CA ARG A 340 -16.82 -17.29 21.02
C ARG A 340 -17.77 -17.66 19.88
N THR A 341 -19.08 -17.66 20.14
CA THR A 341 -20.10 -17.97 19.13
C THR A 341 -20.14 -16.90 18.02
N ALA A 342 -20.06 -15.63 18.40
CA ALA A 342 -19.99 -14.52 17.47
C ALA A 342 -18.70 -14.55 16.65
N LEU A 343 -17.55 -14.80 17.29
CA LEU A 343 -16.27 -14.96 16.60
C LEU A 343 -16.32 -16.09 15.58
N LYS A 344 -16.86 -17.26 15.96
CA LYS A 344 -17.02 -18.38 15.02
C LYS A 344 -17.89 -18.02 13.82
N SER A 345 -18.95 -17.27 14.03
CA SER A 345 -19.87 -16.84 12.96
C SER A 345 -19.19 -15.85 11.99
N PHE A 346 -18.49 -14.86 12.54
CA PHE A 346 -17.65 -13.93 11.79
C PHE A 346 -16.57 -14.67 10.99
N ALA A 347 -15.76 -15.48 11.68
CA ALA A 347 -14.64 -16.22 11.10
C ALA A 347 -15.10 -17.17 9.99
N SER A 348 -16.22 -17.88 10.17
CA SER A 348 -16.72 -18.82 9.15
C SER A 348 -17.18 -18.10 7.87
N THR A 349 -17.83 -16.94 8.03
CA THR A 349 -18.32 -16.13 6.90
C THR A 349 -17.15 -15.56 6.11
N SER A 350 -16.20 -14.96 6.83
CA SER A 350 -14.99 -14.34 6.28
C SER A 350 -14.08 -15.39 5.63
N ALA A 351 -13.86 -16.55 6.28
CA ALA A 351 -13.12 -17.69 5.70
C ALA A 351 -13.73 -18.20 4.39
N THR A 352 -15.06 -18.25 4.31
CA THR A 352 -15.76 -18.72 3.09
C THR A 352 -15.54 -17.76 1.92
N LEU A 353 -15.51 -16.45 2.17
CA LEU A 353 -15.26 -15.41 1.16
C LEU A 353 -13.88 -15.57 0.50
N HIS A 354 -12.91 -16.04 1.27
CA HIS A 354 -11.53 -16.30 0.85
C HIS A 354 -11.25 -17.78 0.52
N THR A 355 -12.29 -18.63 0.48
CA THR A 355 -12.17 -20.08 0.21
C THR A 355 -11.22 -20.83 1.16
N CYS A 356 -11.05 -20.32 2.38
CA CYS A 356 -10.21 -20.93 3.39
C CYS A 356 -10.84 -22.22 3.94
N LEU A 357 -10.01 -23.05 4.58
CA LEU A 357 -10.47 -24.14 5.43
C LEU A 357 -11.30 -23.60 6.62
N PRO A 358 -12.16 -24.43 7.24
CA PRO A 358 -12.91 -24.01 8.42
C PRO A 358 -11.98 -23.48 9.54
N PRO A 359 -12.30 -22.34 10.16
CA PRO A 359 -11.51 -21.80 11.26
C PRO A 359 -11.46 -22.76 12.46
N ALA A 360 -10.28 -22.86 13.07
CA ALA A 360 -10.02 -23.53 14.33
C ALA A 360 -9.77 -22.52 15.44
#